data_AF-A0A838EN30-F1
#
_entry.id   AF-A0A838EN30-F1
#
_cell.length_a   1.000
_cell.length_b   1.000
_cell.length_c   1.000
_cell.angle_alpha   90.00
_cell.angle_beta   90.00
_cell.angle_gamma   90.00
#
_symmetry.space_group_name_H-M   'P 1'
#
loop_
_entity.id
_entity.type
_entity.pdbx_description
1 polymer ?
#
loop_
_entity_poly.entity_id
_entity_poly.type
_entity_poly.pdbx_seq_one_letter_code
_entity_poly.pdbx_strand_id
1 'polypeptide(L)'
;MTREGILLEKEPGLKTVFQGEEHSYVRCVLADVTDPERHFECRVLDEEDIPNLIGEMIKLEVVKVVTERRSGVVRFDCRLVKTPE
;
A
#
# COMPACT_ATOMS: atom_id res chain seq x y z
N MET A 1 5.42 -6.94 -9.95
CA MET A 1 3.95 -7.15 -9.98
C MET A 1 3.31 -5.84 -9.53
N THR A 2 2.22 -5.37 -10.15
CA THR A 2 1.59 -4.10 -9.75
C THR A 2 0.20 -4.35 -9.16
N ARG A 3 -0.22 -3.47 -8.25
CA ARG A 3 -1.56 -3.42 -7.68
C ARG A 3 -2.12 -2.04 -7.95
N GLU A 4 -3.33 -2.00 -8.49
CA GLU A 4 -4.06 -0.77 -8.75
C GLU A 4 -5.43 -0.84 -8.10
N GLY A 5 -5.93 0.30 -7.66
CA GLY A 5 -7.18 0.39 -6.91
C GLY A 5 -7.55 1.81 -6.55
N ILE A 6 -8.74 1.97 -6.00
CA ILE A 6 -9.19 3.25 -5.44
C ILE A 6 -8.69 3.36 -4.00
N LEU A 7 -7.98 4.44 -3.70
CA LEU A 7 -7.50 4.72 -2.36
C LEU A 7 -8.68 5.05 -1.44
N LEU A 8 -8.96 4.19 -0.46
CA LEU A 8 -10.04 4.41 0.51
C LEU A 8 -9.55 5.12 1.77
N GLU A 9 -8.38 4.72 2.25
CA GLU A 9 -7.79 5.23 3.48
C GLU A 9 -6.28 5.37 3.30
N LYS A 10 -5.69 6.40 3.90
CA LYS A 10 -4.23 6.52 4.06
C LYS A 10 -3.86 7.06 5.43
N GLU A 11 -2.78 6.52 5.99
CA GLU A 11 -2.19 6.93 7.25
C GLU A 11 -0.67 7.12 7.05
N PRO A 12 -0.20 8.37 6.91
CA PRO A 12 1.21 8.71 6.70
C PRO A 12 2.02 8.73 8.01
N GLY A 13 3.35 8.84 7.88
CA GLY A 13 4.27 9.03 9.01
C GLY A 13 4.54 7.79 9.88
N LEU A 14 4.17 6.59 9.41
CA LEU A 14 4.39 5.34 10.14
C LEU A 14 5.80 4.80 9.90
N LYS A 15 6.27 3.92 10.80
CA LYS A 15 7.59 3.27 10.71
C LYS A 15 7.50 1.77 10.88
N THR A 16 8.32 1.04 10.13
CA THR A 16 8.40 -0.42 10.22
C THR A 16 9.82 -0.92 10.02
N VAL A 17 10.10 -2.15 10.43
CA VAL A 17 11.36 -2.82 10.10
C VAL A 17 11.11 -3.72 8.90
N PHE A 18 11.81 -3.46 7.80
CA PHE A 18 11.75 -4.25 6.58
C PHE A 18 13.17 -4.67 6.20
N GLN A 19 13.38 -5.97 5.98
CA GLN A 19 14.69 -6.55 5.65
C GLN A 19 15.84 -6.21 6.63
N GLY A 20 15.52 -5.88 7.88
CA GLY A 20 16.52 -5.58 8.92
C GLY A 20 16.82 -4.09 9.08
N GLU A 21 16.22 -3.22 8.25
CA GLU A 21 16.38 -1.77 8.33
C GLU A 21 15.04 -1.10 8.72
N GLU A 22 15.11 0.08 9.34
CA GLU A 22 13.93 0.89 9.64
C GLU A 22 13.54 1.70 8.40
N HIS A 23 12.27 1.60 8.00
CA HIS A 23 11.70 2.33 6.87
C HIS A 23 10.48 3.11 7.32
N SER A 24 10.35 4.34 6.85
CA SER A 24 9.06 5.04 6.85
C SER A 24 8.10 4.34 5.90
N TYR A 25 6.81 4.43 6.18
CA TYR A 25 5.79 3.97 5.27
C TYR A 25 4.46 4.68 5.46
N VAL A 26 3.64 4.62 4.41
CA VAL A 26 2.23 5.01 4.45
C VAL A 26 1.38 3.75 4.45
N ARG A 27 0.52 3.57 5.46
CA ARG A 27 -0.50 2.52 5.45
C ARG A 27 -1.65 3.00 4.56
N CYS A 28 -2.13 2.15 3.67
CA CYS A 28 -3.28 2.46 2.85
C CYS A 28 -4.19 1.25 2.65
N VAL A 29 -5.47 1.53 2.40
CA VAL A 29 -6.47 0.53 2.01
C VAL A 29 -6.94 0.87 0.60
N LEU A 30 -6.88 -0.12 -0.29
CA LEU A 30 -7.33 0.02 -1.67
C LEU A 30 -8.57 -0.83 -1.91
N ALA A 31 -9.58 -0.29 -2.58
CA ALA A 31 -10.65 -1.08 -3.20
C ALA A 31 -10.21 -1.59 -4.57
N ASP A 32 -10.56 -2.84 -4.90
CA ASP A 32 -10.39 -3.37 -6.25
C ASP A 32 -11.25 -2.59 -7.25
N VAL A 33 -10.70 -2.34 -8.45
CA VAL A 33 -11.42 -1.60 -9.51
C VAL A 33 -12.56 -2.44 -10.09
N THR A 34 -12.43 -3.77 -10.07
CA THR A 34 -13.40 -4.72 -10.63
C THR A 34 -14.39 -5.25 -9.61
N ASP A 35 -14.02 -5.22 -8.33
CA ASP A 35 -14.84 -5.69 -7.20
C ASP A 35 -14.66 -4.77 -5.98
N PRO A 36 -15.43 -3.66 -5.88
CA PRO A 36 -15.23 -2.66 -4.84
C PRO A 36 -15.40 -3.19 -3.40
N GLU A 37 -16.10 -4.31 -3.19
CA GLU A 37 -16.22 -4.94 -1.86
C GLU A 37 -14.92 -5.61 -1.41
N ARG A 38 -14.01 -5.87 -2.36
CA ARG A 38 -12.70 -6.45 -2.09
C ARG A 38 -11.69 -5.36 -1.77
N HIS A 39 -11.25 -5.34 -0.51
CA HIS A 39 -10.25 -4.40 -0.03
C HIS A 39 -8.87 -5.05 0.12
N PHE A 40 -7.82 -4.25 -0.05
CA PHE A 40 -6.43 -4.67 0.11
C PHE A 40 -5.72 -3.74 1.08
N GLU A 41 -5.06 -4.32 2.08
CA GLU A 41 -4.15 -3.57 2.95
C GLU A 41 -2.76 -3.46 2.32
N CYS A 42 -2.29 -2.24 2.19
CA CYS A 42 -1.03 -1.90 1.54
C CYS A 42 -0.15 -1.07 2.49
N ARG A 43 1.17 -1.25 2.39
CA ARG A 43 2.19 -0.38 2.99
C ARG A 43 3.10 0.13 1.89
N VAL A 44 3.07 1.43 1.64
CA VAL A 44 3.98 2.07 0.69
C VAL A 44 5.25 2.41 1.45
N LEU A 45 6.32 1.65 1.24
CA LEU A 45 7.60 1.80 1.91
C LEU A 45 8.37 3.00 1.36
N ASP A 46 9.28 3.54 2.18
CA ASP A 46 10.23 4.61 1.84
C ASP A 46 9.56 5.96 1.50
N GLU A 47 8.30 6.13 1.89
CA GLU A 47 7.51 7.34 1.66
C GLU A 47 6.93 7.82 3.00
N GLU A 48 7.04 9.13 3.27
CA GLU A 48 6.43 9.75 4.46
C GLU A 48 4.94 10.06 4.25
N ASP A 49 4.56 10.40 3.01
CA ASP A 49 3.19 10.53 2.54
C ASP A 49 3.12 10.15 1.05
N ILE A 50 1.90 9.90 0.54
CA ILE A 50 1.61 9.70 -0.87
C ILE A 50 0.77 10.88 -1.42
N PRO A 51 1.01 11.30 -2.67
CA PRO A 51 0.33 12.46 -3.26
C PRO A 51 -1.16 12.20 -3.55
N ASN A 52 -1.55 10.93 -3.73
CA ASN A 52 -2.93 10.56 -4.03
C ASN A 52 -3.87 10.91 -2.87
N LEU A 53 -5.04 11.44 -3.22
CA LEU A 53 -6.13 11.71 -2.30
C LEU A 53 -7.05 10.48 -2.15
N ILE A 54 -7.79 10.44 -1.04
CA ILE A 54 -8.85 9.43 -0.86
C ILE A 54 -9.90 9.59 -1.97
N GLY A 55 -10.27 8.47 -2.59
CA GLY A 55 -11.14 8.39 -3.76
C GLY A 55 -10.41 8.37 -5.10
N GLU A 56 -9.10 8.64 -5.13
CA GLU A 56 -8.32 8.60 -6.36
C GLU A 56 -7.80 7.20 -6.68
N MET A 57 -7.58 6.96 -7.98
CA MET A 57 -6.90 5.77 -8.45
C MET A 57 -5.41 5.87 -8.12
N ILE A 58 -4.85 4.81 -7.56
CA ILE A 58 -3.41 4.69 -7.29
C ILE A 58 -2.88 3.38 -7.86
N LYS A 59 -1.63 3.43 -8.32
CA LYS A 59 -0.89 2.27 -8.81
C LYS A 59 0.38 2.09 -7.99
N LEU A 60 0.53 0.88 -7.44
CA LEU A 60 1.60 0.50 -6.55
C LEU A 60 2.38 -0.68 -7.14
N GLU A 61 3.70 -0.67 -6.97
CA GLU A 61 4.54 -1.81 -7.26
C GLU A 61 4.64 -2.70 -6.02
N VAL A 62 4.16 -3.95 -6.12
CA VAL A 62 4.23 -4.91 -5.00
C VAL A 62 5.64 -5.46 -4.89
N VAL A 63 6.25 -5.23 -3.73
CA VAL A 63 7.58 -5.73 -3.36
C VAL A 63 7.47 -7.07 -2.63
N LYS A 64 6.54 -7.18 -1.67
CA LYS A 64 6.36 -8.39 -0.86
C LYS A 64 4.91 -8.57 -0.45
N VAL A 65 4.43 -9.81 -0.49
CA VAL A 65 3.14 -10.20 0.08
C VAL A 65 3.38 -10.81 1.46
N VAL A 66 2.68 -10.28 2.47
CA VAL A 66 2.73 -10.77 3.85
C VAL A 66 1.35 -11.29 4.22
N THR A 67 1.26 -12.58 4.51
CA THR A 67 0.04 -13.18 5.03
C THR A 67 0.17 -13.39 6.53
N GLU A 68 -0.61 -12.64 7.30
CA GLU A 68 -0.68 -12.80 8.75
C GLU A 68 -1.66 -13.89 9.10
N ARG A 69 -1.15 -15.11 9.34
CA ARG A 69 -1.97 -16.29 9.62
C ARG A 69 -2.87 -16.16 10.86
N ARG A 70 -2.48 -15.33 11.83
CA ARG A 70 -3.26 -15.13 13.07
C ARG A 70 -4.50 -14.26 12.86
N SER A 71 -4.42 -13.26 12.00
CA SER A 71 -5.53 -12.34 11.69
C SER A 71 -6.24 -12.69 10.38
N GLY A 72 -5.67 -13.57 9.56
CA GLY A 72 -6.17 -13.88 8.22
C GLY A 72 -5.93 -12.75 7.21
N VAL A 73 -5.24 -11.68 7.62
CA VAL A 73 -5.01 -10.50 6.79
C VAL A 73 -3.89 -10.76 5.78
N VAL A 74 -4.13 -10.38 4.54
CA VAL A 74 -3.11 -10.32 3.49
C VAL A 74 -2.73 -8.86 3.28
N ARG A 75 -1.47 -8.54 3.58
CA ARG A 75 -0.90 -7.22 3.43
C ARG A 75 0.13 -7.19 2.30
N PHE A 76 0.15 -6.12 1.53
CA PHE A 76 1.08 -5.90 0.44
C PHE A 76 2.07 -4.80 0.80
N ASP A 77 3.35 -5.15 0.93
CA ASP A 77 4.43 -4.17 1.01
C ASP A 77 4.76 -3.73 -0.42
N CYS A 78 4.68 -2.43 -0.65
CA CYS A 78 4.67 -1.82 -1.97
C CYS A 78 5.63 -0.63 -2.05
N ARG A 79 5.92 -0.19 -3.28
CA ARG A 79 6.53 1.09 -3.60
C ARG A 79 5.58 1.89 -4.48
N LEU A 80 5.62 3.21 -4.33
CA LEU A 80 4.86 4.11 -5.19
C LEU A 80 5.46 4.04 -6.60
N VAL A 81 4.62 3.81 -7.62
CA VAL A 81 5.08 3.90 -9.00
C VAL A 81 5.23 5.37 -9.33
N LYS A 82 6.47 5.86 -9.37
CA LYS A 82 6.78 7.20 -9.86
C LYS A 82 6.71 7.14 -11.38
N THR A 83 5.62 7.64 -11.97
CA THR A 83 5.57 7.86 -13.41
C THR A 83 6.69 8.87 -13.72
N PRO A 84 7.67 8.54 -14.57
CA PRO A 84 8.63 9.56 -15.01
C PRO A 84 7.85 10.65 -15.74
N GLU A 85 8.01 11.90 -15.30
CA GLU A 85 7.52 13.10 -15.99
C GLU A 85 8.15 13.24 -17.39
#